data_AF-A0A7C4HEH8-F1
#
_entry.id   AF-A0A7C4HEH8-F1
#
_cell.length_a   1.000
_cell.length_b   1.000
_cell.length_c   1.000
_cell.angle_alpha   90.00
_cell.angle_beta   90.00
_cell.angle_gamma   90.00
#
_symmetry.space_group_name_H-M   'P 1'
#
loop_
_entity.id
_entity.type
_entity.pdbx_description
1 polymer ?
#
loop_
_entity_poly.entity_id
_entity_poly.type
_entity_poly.pdbx_seq_one_letter_code
_entity_poly.pdbx_strand_id
1 'polypeptide(L)'
;MENYLKISEVEKARLITLVRRAIEGGSSAIRMAFGGELLERGIGFKATVLGIEYLVSVIDEDVEASFADPLRREVDAHKVITYMVNALERVLADRIIRYRGCLVGIGQLRGGSSAHLYERRMTNYLAVELDSSSLQEVERAVKALGGCMIDHPTATWSFEISPLNGLRVAVMFWQGEEGIPSGASILFGEEAIDAGIPIEEITVITEMIVDRFVAFYRRESGRKPRLFKSLYL
;
A
#
# COMPACT_ATOMS: atom_id res chain seq x y z
N MET A 1 -17.08 13.75 0.72
CA MET A 1 -16.49 14.95 1.32
C MET A 1 -15.05 14.93 0.86
N GLU A 2 -14.69 15.80 -0.07
CA GLU A 2 -13.31 15.89 -0.54
C GLU A 2 -12.49 16.60 0.53
N ASN A 3 -11.42 15.95 0.98
CA ASN A 3 -10.47 16.53 1.91
C ASN A 3 -9.26 17.04 1.14
N TYR A 4 -8.71 18.18 1.53
CA TYR A 4 -7.50 18.73 0.94
C TYR A 4 -6.27 18.30 1.74
N LEU A 5 -5.22 17.88 1.06
CA LEU A 5 -3.93 17.52 1.66
C LEU A 5 -3.11 18.76 1.96
N LYS A 6 -2.59 18.86 3.18
CA LYS A 6 -1.57 19.85 3.52
C LYS A 6 -0.20 19.32 3.12
N ILE A 7 0.23 19.67 1.92
CA ILE A 7 1.54 19.28 1.39
C ILE A 7 2.57 20.34 1.79
N SER A 8 3.73 19.89 2.28
CA SER A 8 4.83 20.80 2.62
C SER A 8 5.40 21.46 1.36
N GLU A 9 5.95 22.68 1.48
CA GLU A 9 6.54 23.40 0.33
C GLU A 9 7.63 22.60 -0.41
N VAL A 10 8.42 21.83 0.34
CA VAL A 10 9.45 20.93 -0.24
C VAL A 10 8.80 19.83 -1.08
N GLU A 11 7.73 19.22 -0.58
CA GLU A 11 7.03 18.14 -1.27
C GLU A 11 6.20 18.66 -2.45
N LYS A 12 5.65 19.88 -2.36
CA LYS A 12 5.02 20.57 -3.50
C LYS A 12 6.01 20.79 -4.64
N ALA A 13 7.18 21.36 -4.35
CA ALA A 13 8.21 21.60 -5.36
C ALA A 13 8.66 20.29 -6.03
N ARG A 14 8.80 19.21 -5.24
CA ARG A 14 9.06 17.86 -5.76
C ARG A 14 7.93 17.39 -6.69
N LEU A 15 6.68 17.45 -6.25
CA LEU A 15 5.51 17.03 -7.03
C LEU A 15 5.40 17.79 -8.37
N ILE A 16 5.55 19.12 -8.36
CA ILE A 16 5.50 19.93 -9.59
C ILE A 16 6.54 19.43 -10.59
N THR A 17 7.78 19.27 -10.12
CA THR A 17 8.90 18.83 -10.96
C THR A 17 8.63 17.44 -11.55
N LEU A 18 8.17 16.50 -10.74
CA LEU A 18 7.97 15.11 -11.15
C LEU A 18 6.77 14.95 -12.07
N VAL A 19 5.66 15.63 -11.78
CA VAL A 19 4.45 15.57 -12.62
C VAL A 19 4.74 16.18 -13.99
N ARG A 20 5.45 17.33 -14.06
CA ARG A 20 5.87 17.92 -15.34
C ARG A 20 6.75 16.97 -16.14
N ARG A 21 7.80 16.40 -15.51
CA ARG A 21 8.67 15.40 -16.15
C ARG A 21 7.91 14.16 -16.62
N ALA A 22 6.93 13.70 -15.84
CA ALA A 22 6.11 12.55 -16.21
C ALA A 22 5.19 12.85 -17.41
N ILE A 23 4.73 14.09 -17.56
CA ILE A 23 3.97 14.51 -18.75
C ILE A 23 4.88 14.62 -19.98
N GLU A 24 6.07 15.22 -19.83
CA GLU A 24 7.06 15.35 -20.90
C GLU A 24 7.53 13.98 -21.42
N GLY A 25 7.72 13.01 -20.52
CA GLY A 25 8.07 11.62 -20.85
C GLY A 25 6.87 10.75 -21.29
N GLY A 26 5.68 11.33 -21.35
CA GLY A 26 4.42 10.63 -21.63
C GLY A 26 3.81 9.93 -20.41
N SER A 27 2.47 9.81 -20.41
CA SER A 27 1.63 9.31 -19.29
C SER A 27 2.01 7.96 -18.68
N SER A 28 2.93 7.23 -19.31
CA SER A 28 3.41 5.93 -18.86
C SER A 28 4.05 5.97 -17.47
N ALA A 29 4.76 7.03 -17.07
CA ALA A 29 5.47 7.05 -15.80
C ALA A 29 4.54 6.96 -14.58
N ILE A 30 3.45 7.71 -14.58
CA ILE A 30 2.44 7.72 -13.50
C ILE A 30 1.71 6.37 -13.45
N ARG A 31 1.33 5.85 -14.61
CA ARG A 31 0.70 4.53 -14.70
C ARG A 31 1.64 3.42 -14.22
N MET A 32 2.92 3.48 -14.59
CA MET A 32 3.92 2.49 -14.16
C MET A 32 4.19 2.58 -12.67
N ALA A 33 4.29 3.80 -12.10
CA ALA A 33 4.63 4.03 -10.70
C ALA A 33 3.57 3.52 -9.73
N PHE A 34 2.28 3.74 -10.02
CA PHE A 34 1.19 3.42 -9.07
C PHE A 34 -0.18 3.24 -9.75
N GLY A 35 -0.22 2.96 -11.06
CA GLY A 35 -1.48 2.70 -11.76
C GLY A 35 -2.36 3.93 -12.00
N GLY A 36 -1.82 5.14 -11.84
CA GLY A 36 -2.58 6.38 -12.03
C GLY A 36 -2.82 6.75 -13.51
N GLU A 37 -3.62 7.79 -13.69
CA GLU A 37 -3.97 8.39 -14.98
C GLU A 37 -3.71 9.90 -14.95
N LEU A 38 -3.27 10.46 -16.08
CA LEU A 38 -3.21 11.91 -16.23
C LEU A 38 -4.61 12.52 -16.24
N LEU A 39 -4.71 13.77 -15.81
CA LEU A 39 -5.94 14.54 -15.97
C LEU A 39 -6.20 14.83 -17.44
N GLU A 40 -7.46 14.76 -17.87
CA GLU A 40 -7.86 15.07 -19.24
C GLU A 40 -7.59 16.53 -19.63
N ARG A 41 -7.58 17.41 -18.62
CA ARG A 41 -7.28 18.84 -18.75
C ARG A 41 -6.38 19.26 -17.60
N GLY A 42 -5.28 19.95 -17.94
CA GLY A 42 -4.31 20.46 -16.96
C GLY A 42 -3.12 19.53 -16.73
N ILE A 43 -2.27 19.92 -15.78
CA ILE A 43 -1.07 19.19 -15.36
C ILE A 43 -1.41 18.49 -14.05
N GLY A 44 -1.42 17.16 -14.02
CA GLY A 44 -1.82 16.44 -12.82
C GLY A 44 -2.13 14.98 -13.06
N PHE A 45 -2.58 14.29 -12.02
CA PHE A 45 -3.01 12.91 -12.09
C PHE A 45 -4.16 12.59 -11.13
N LYS A 46 -4.86 11.50 -11.44
CA LYS A 46 -5.75 10.80 -10.51
C LYS A 46 -5.24 9.38 -10.30
N ALA A 47 -5.37 8.85 -9.09
CA ALA A 47 -4.96 7.48 -8.77
C ALA A 47 -5.73 6.94 -7.57
N THR A 48 -5.85 5.62 -7.49
CA THR A 48 -6.36 4.95 -6.29
C THR A 48 -5.27 4.07 -5.72
N VAL A 49 -4.78 4.39 -4.52
CA VAL A 49 -3.71 3.64 -3.85
C VAL A 49 -4.17 3.30 -2.44
N LEU A 50 -4.13 2.01 -2.08
CA LEU A 50 -4.61 1.50 -0.79
C LEU A 50 -6.06 1.93 -0.46
N GLY A 51 -6.92 1.94 -1.49
CA GLY A 51 -8.33 2.33 -1.38
C GLY A 51 -8.56 3.82 -1.10
N ILE A 52 -7.54 4.67 -1.24
CA ILE A 52 -7.66 6.13 -1.18
C ILE A 52 -7.61 6.66 -2.61
N GLU A 53 -8.63 7.43 -2.99
CA GLU A 53 -8.66 8.13 -4.27
C GLU A 53 -7.94 9.47 -4.11
N TYR A 54 -6.99 9.74 -4.99
CA TYR A 54 -6.22 10.98 -5.06
C TYR A 54 -6.53 11.72 -6.35
N LEU A 55 -6.62 13.04 -6.22
CA LEU A 55 -6.61 13.98 -7.31
C LEU A 55 -5.51 15.01 -7.04
N VAL A 56 -4.49 15.05 -7.89
CA VAL A 56 -3.36 15.99 -7.76
C VAL A 56 -3.29 16.84 -9.02
N SER A 57 -3.38 18.15 -8.85
CA SER A 57 -3.34 19.15 -9.91
C SER A 57 -2.21 20.13 -9.65
N VAL A 58 -1.53 20.55 -10.71
CA VAL A 58 -0.52 21.60 -10.70
C VAL A 58 -1.09 22.81 -11.43
N ILE A 59 -1.28 23.90 -10.70
CA ILE A 59 -1.91 25.15 -11.19
C ILE A 59 -0.99 26.30 -10.78
N ASP A 60 -0.56 27.14 -11.74
CA ASP A 60 0.24 28.35 -11.50
C ASP A 60 1.44 28.16 -10.56
N GLU A 61 2.16 27.04 -10.72
CA GLU A 61 3.31 26.64 -9.89
C GLU A 61 2.99 26.28 -8.42
N ASP A 62 1.73 26.01 -8.11
CA ASP A 62 1.31 25.38 -6.87
C ASP A 62 0.75 23.96 -7.12
N VAL A 63 0.62 23.18 -6.05
CA VAL A 63 0.00 21.85 -6.04
C VAL A 63 -1.28 21.89 -5.22
N GLU A 64 -2.38 21.60 -5.90
CA GLU A 64 -3.64 21.27 -5.25
C GLU A 64 -3.79 19.75 -5.21
N ALA A 65 -3.89 19.19 -4.02
CA ALA A 65 -4.12 17.76 -3.83
C ALA A 65 -5.35 17.55 -2.95
N SER A 66 -6.31 16.81 -3.47
CA SER A 66 -7.45 16.33 -2.72
C SER A 66 -7.47 14.80 -2.67
N PHE A 67 -8.16 14.28 -1.66
CA PHE A 67 -8.34 12.85 -1.49
C PHE A 67 -9.74 12.51 -0.99
N ALA A 68 -10.18 11.31 -1.35
CA ALA A 68 -11.35 10.67 -0.77
C ALA A 68 -10.91 9.35 -0.12
N ASP A 69 -10.91 9.33 1.21
CA ASP A 69 -10.65 8.11 1.98
C ASP A 69 -11.97 7.56 2.56
N PRO A 70 -12.43 6.39 2.10
CA PRO A 70 -13.65 5.78 2.62
C PRO A 70 -13.52 5.30 4.08
N LEU A 71 -12.31 5.22 4.63
CA LEU A 71 -12.04 4.93 6.04
C LEU A 71 -11.87 6.19 6.91
N ARG A 72 -11.86 7.39 6.29
CA ARG A 72 -11.68 8.69 6.97
C ARG A 72 -10.39 8.79 7.81
N ARG A 73 -9.27 8.26 7.31
CA ARG A 73 -7.96 8.25 7.98
C ARG A 73 -6.97 9.19 7.29
N GLU A 74 -7.05 10.47 7.61
CA GLU A 74 -6.27 11.52 6.95
C GLU A 74 -4.76 11.35 7.05
N VAL A 75 -4.25 10.75 8.14
CA VAL A 75 -2.81 10.50 8.33
C VAL A 75 -2.27 9.50 7.31
N ASP A 76 -3.04 8.46 6.97
CA ASP A 76 -2.65 7.50 5.94
C ASP A 76 -2.55 8.21 4.58
N ALA A 77 -3.48 9.13 4.30
CA ALA A 77 -3.51 9.84 3.03
C ALA A 77 -2.23 10.65 2.77
N HIS A 78 -1.70 11.32 3.81
CA HIS A 78 -0.44 12.08 3.73
C HIS A 78 0.78 11.17 3.53
N LYS A 79 0.84 10.01 4.19
CA LYS A 79 1.97 9.09 4.02
C LYS A 79 1.97 8.45 2.64
N VAL A 80 0.81 8.02 2.16
CA VAL A 80 0.69 7.35 0.86
C VAL A 80 1.09 8.27 -0.29
N ILE A 81 0.75 9.56 -0.27
CA ILE A 81 1.19 10.49 -1.32
C ILE A 81 2.72 10.64 -1.36
N THR A 82 3.39 10.71 -0.21
CA THR A 82 4.86 10.73 -0.15
C THR A 82 5.48 9.49 -0.83
N TYR A 83 4.90 8.30 -0.62
CA TYR A 83 5.41 7.09 -1.26
C TYR A 83 5.05 6.98 -2.74
N MET A 84 3.91 7.54 -3.17
CA MET A 84 3.60 7.71 -4.59
C MET A 84 4.63 8.60 -5.29
N VAL A 85 5.06 9.70 -4.64
CA VAL A 85 6.12 10.59 -5.11
C VAL A 85 7.45 9.83 -5.25
N ASN A 86 7.84 9.06 -4.24
CA ASN A 86 9.06 8.26 -4.29
C ASN A 86 9.01 7.19 -5.42
N ALA A 87 7.87 6.54 -5.61
CA ALA A 87 7.68 5.59 -6.71
C ALA A 87 7.80 6.26 -8.08
N LEU A 88 7.22 7.46 -8.25
CA LEU A 88 7.34 8.23 -9.48
C LEU A 88 8.79 8.66 -9.75
N GLU A 89 9.52 9.10 -8.72
CA GLU A 89 10.95 9.40 -8.81
C GLU A 89 11.76 8.22 -9.32
N ARG A 90 11.53 7.02 -8.77
CA ARG A 90 12.23 5.79 -9.19
C ARG A 90 11.95 5.46 -10.65
N VAL A 91 10.69 5.53 -11.07
CA VAL A 91 10.30 5.28 -12.47
C VAL A 91 10.94 6.30 -13.42
N LEU A 92 10.94 7.59 -13.06
CA LEU A 92 11.59 8.65 -13.85
C LEU A 92 13.12 8.59 -13.83
N ALA A 93 13.70 7.79 -12.94
CA ALA A 93 15.12 7.44 -12.89
C ALA A 93 15.40 6.07 -13.57
N ASP A 94 14.46 5.56 -14.38
CA ASP A 94 14.53 4.29 -15.11
C ASP A 94 14.69 3.04 -14.22
N ARG A 95 14.28 3.12 -12.95
CA ARG A 95 14.22 1.97 -12.02
C ARG A 95 12.86 1.29 -12.11
N ILE A 96 12.49 0.88 -13.31
CA ILE A 96 11.18 0.26 -13.59
C ILE A 96 11.29 -1.25 -13.44
N ILE A 97 10.49 -1.80 -12.54
CA ILE A 97 10.32 -3.25 -12.44
C ILE A 97 9.31 -3.73 -13.46
N ARG A 98 9.74 -4.67 -14.32
CA ARG A 98 8.93 -5.30 -15.38
C ARG A 98 8.83 -6.82 -15.23
N TYR A 99 9.42 -7.38 -14.19
CA TYR A 99 9.37 -8.80 -13.87
C TYR A 99 8.71 -9.00 -12.50
N ARG A 100 8.25 -10.22 -12.23
CA ARG A 100 7.73 -10.62 -10.91
C ARG A 100 8.64 -11.71 -10.39
N GLY A 101 9.37 -11.43 -9.31
CA GLY A 101 10.28 -12.39 -8.71
C GLY A 101 9.58 -13.32 -7.72
N CYS A 102 10.36 -14.08 -6.98
CA CYS A 102 9.86 -14.90 -5.89
C CYS A 102 9.31 -14.06 -4.72
N LEU A 103 8.40 -14.64 -3.96
CA LEU A 103 7.97 -14.09 -2.67
C LEU A 103 8.95 -14.54 -1.58
N VAL A 104 9.49 -13.59 -0.83
CA VAL A 104 10.50 -13.81 0.21
C VAL A 104 10.09 -13.18 1.53
N GLY A 105 10.59 -13.71 2.65
CA GLY A 105 10.39 -13.09 3.96
C GLY A 105 11.19 -11.79 4.09
N ILE A 106 10.76 -10.88 4.96
CA ILE A 106 11.38 -9.53 5.07
C ILE A 106 12.89 -9.59 5.30
N GLY A 107 13.37 -10.58 6.05
CA GLY A 107 14.79 -10.77 6.36
C GLY A 107 15.69 -11.07 5.16
N GLN A 108 15.12 -11.44 4.01
CA GLN A 108 15.85 -11.65 2.75
C GLN A 108 16.00 -10.37 1.93
N LEU A 109 15.28 -9.30 2.28
CA LEU A 109 15.43 -7.99 1.65
C LEU A 109 16.65 -7.25 2.20
N ARG A 110 17.18 -6.28 1.42
CA ARG A 110 18.29 -5.42 1.87
C ARG A 110 17.88 -4.63 3.11
N GLY A 111 18.60 -4.84 4.23
CA GLY A 111 18.29 -4.22 5.52
C GLY A 111 17.17 -4.93 6.31
N GLY A 112 16.65 -6.06 5.84
CA GLY A 112 15.48 -6.73 6.39
C GLY A 112 15.65 -7.34 7.80
N SER A 113 16.89 -7.63 8.22
CA SER A 113 17.15 -8.26 9.53
C SER A 113 16.67 -7.39 10.71
N SER A 114 16.72 -6.06 10.59
CA SER A 114 16.20 -5.15 11.61
C SER A 114 14.67 -5.01 11.58
N ALA A 115 14.04 -5.34 10.45
CA ALA A 115 12.60 -5.16 10.24
C ALA A 115 11.75 -6.36 10.71
N HIS A 116 12.37 -7.48 11.08
CA HIS A 116 11.68 -8.70 11.52
C HIS A 116 10.80 -8.51 12.78
N LEU A 117 11.18 -7.60 13.69
CA LEU A 117 10.35 -7.27 14.86
C LEU A 117 9.04 -6.58 14.47
N TYR A 118 9.06 -5.75 13.43
CA TYR A 118 7.87 -5.08 12.90
C TYR A 118 6.94 -6.08 12.21
N GLU A 119 7.50 -7.00 11.43
CA GLU A 119 6.76 -8.10 10.81
C GLU A 119 5.99 -8.91 11.86
N ARG A 120 6.66 -9.34 12.94
CA ARG A 120 6.02 -10.14 14.01
C ARG A 120 4.84 -9.41 14.66
N ARG A 121 4.94 -8.09 14.83
CA ARG A 121 3.84 -7.28 15.36
C ARG A 121 2.63 -7.28 14.42
N MET A 122 2.88 -7.13 13.11
CA MET A 122 1.82 -7.12 12.09
C MET A 122 1.16 -8.49 11.93
N THR A 123 1.94 -9.58 11.92
CA THR A 123 1.39 -10.94 11.80
C THR A 123 0.57 -11.33 13.02
N ASN A 124 1.01 -10.98 14.24
CA ASN A 124 0.21 -11.18 15.44
C ASN A 124 -1.10 -10.38 15.41
N TYR A 125 -1.05 -9.13 14.92
CA TYR A 125 -2.23 -8.29 14.78
C TYR A 125 -3.25 -8.91 13.81
N LEU A 126 -2.79 -9.36 12.63
CA LEU A 126 -3.61 -10.10 11.66
C LEU A 126 -4.21 -11.36 12.27
N ALA A 127 -3.39 -12.17 12.95
CA ALA A 127 -3.81 -13.42 13.57
C ALA A 127 -4.98 -13.23 14.55
N VAL A 128 -4.92 -12.17 15.37
CA VAL A 128 -5.97 -11.87 16.35
C VAL A 128 -7.21 -11.28 15.70
N GLU A 129 -7.06 -10.31 14.79
CA GLU A 129 -8.18 -9.58 14.19
C GLU A 129 -9.01 -10.42 13.22
N LEU A 130 -8.36 -11.36 12.54
CA LEU A 130 -8.96 -12.13 11.45
C LEU A 130 -9.27 -13.56 11.84
N ASP A 131 -9.13 -13.89 13.12
CA ASP A 131 -9.57 -15.17 13.61
C ASP A 131 -11.09 -15.35 13.39
N SER A 132 -11.44 -16.53 12.88
CA SER A 132 -12.76 -16.88 12.36
C SER A 132 -13.22 -16.03 11.17
N SER A 133 -12.32 -15.42 10.40
CA SER A 133 -12.66 -14.70 9.17
C SER A 133 -13.13 -15.67 8.07
N SER A 134 -14.11 -15.25 7.28
CA SER A 134 -14.52 -15.99 6.08
C SER A 134 -13.82 -15.45 4.83
N LEU A 135 -13.61 -16.33 3.85
CA LEU A 135 -13.02 -15.96 2.56
C LEU A 135 -13.76 -14.79 1.88
N GLN A 136 -15.11 -14.79 1.95
CA GLN A 136 -15.94 -13.76 1.31
C GLN A 136 -15.81 -12.38 1.98
N GLU A 137 -15.65 -12.32 3.31
CA GLU A 137 -15.37 -11.06 4.02
C GLU A 137 -13.99 -10.52 3.63
N VAL A 138 -12.99 -11.41 3.55
CA VAL A 138 -11.62 -11.07 3.19
C VAL A 138 -11.54 -10.57 1.75
N GLU A 139 -12.14 -11.27 0.79
CA GLU A 139 -12.12 -10.89 -0.62
C GLU A 139 -12.68 -9.48 -0.85
N ARG A 140 -13.79 -9.13 -0.18
CA ARG A 140 -14.37 -7.78 -0.26
C ARG A 140 -13.41 -6.72 0.30
N ALA A 141 -12.76 -7.00 1.42
CA ALA A 141 -11.81 -6.08 2.04
C ALA A 141 -10.53 -5.90 1.20
N VAL A 142 -10.01 -6.99 0.64
CA VAL A 142 -8.85 -6.99 -0.28
C VAL A 142 -9.16 -6.17 -1.53
N LYS A 143 -10.35 -6.37 -2.12
CA LYS A 143 -10.78 -5.61 -3.30
C LYS A 143 -10.91 -4.11 -3.00
N ALA A 144 -11.46 -3.75 -1.84
CA ALA A 144 -11.58 -2.34 -1.42
C ALA A 144 -10.22 -1.66 -1.22
N LEU A 145 -9.19 -2.44 -0.83
CA LEU A 145 -7.82 -1.96 -0.68
C LEU A 145 -7.06 -1.88 -2.02
N GLY A 146 -7.57 -2.50 -3.08
CA GLY A 146 -6.92 -2.58 -4.39
C GLY A 146 -6.02 -3.81 -4.59
N GLY A 147 -6.22 -4.86 -3.78
CA GLY A 147 -5.52 -6.13 -3.91
C GLY A 147 -6.29 -7.20 -4.69
N CYS A 148 -5.73 -8.40 -4.72
CA CYS A 148 -6.37 -9.60 -5.27
C CYS A 148 -6.11 -10.82 -4.38
N MET A 149 -7.03 -11.78 -4.40
CA MET A 149 -6.80 -13.08 -3.77
C MET A 149 -5.78 -13.88 -4.59
N ILE A 150 -4.93 -14.64 -3.89
CA ILE A 150 -3.96 -15.56 -4.50
C ILE A 150 -4.09 -16.94 -3.86
N ASP A 151 -3.76 -17.98 -4.60
CA ASP A 151 -3.77 -19.34 -4.07
C ASP A 151 -2.48 -19.62 -3.29
N HIS A 152 -2.64 -20.20 -2.10
CA HIS A 152 -1.54 -20.77 -1.33
C HIS A 152 -1.93 -22.16 -0.84
N PRO A 153 -1.10 -23.21 -1.05
CA PRO A 153 -1.51 -24.60 -0.88
C PRO A 153 -2.09 -24.96 0.48
N THR A 154 -1.65 -24.29 1.53
CA THR A 154 -2.01 -24.61 2.92
C THR A 154 -2.70 -23.48 3.67
N ALA A 155 -2.79 -22.28 3.09
CA ALA A 155 -3.37 -21.14 3.81
C ALA A 155 -4.90 -21.23 3.73
N THR A 156 -5.60 -20.81 4.78
CA THR A 156 -7.06 -20.67 4.75
C THR A 156 -7.48 -19.65 3.70
N TRP A 157 -6.71 -18.58 3.58
CA TRP A 157 -6.79 -17.62 2.49
C TRP A 157 -5.46 -16.87 2.37
N SER A 158 -5.23 -16.32 1.19
CA SER A 158 -4.08 -15.44 0.92
C SER A 158 -4.44 -14.37 -0.09
N PHE A 159 -3.81 -13.22 0.02
CA PHE A 159 -3.98 -12.13 -0.92
C PHE A 159 -2.67 -11.43 -1.20
N GLU A 160 -2.67 -10.64 -2.26
CA GLU A 160 -1.54 -9.82 -2.68
C GLU A 160 -2.00 -8.39 -3.00
N ILE A 161 -1.16 -7.43 -2.64
CA ILE A 161 -1.33 -6.02 -2.97
C ILE A 161 -0.02 -5.51 -3.56
N SER A 162 -0.13 -4.77 -4.66
CA SER A 162 1.00 -4.10 -5.31
C SER A 162 0.72 -2.60 -5.39
N PRO A 163 0.90 -1.84 -4.30
CA PRO A 163 0.43 -0.45 -4.25
C PRO A 163 1.30 0.50 -5.09
N LEU A 164 2.56 0.13 -5.34
CA LEU A 164 3.56 0.92 -6.06
C LEU A 164 4.43 -0.01 -6.91
N ASN A 165 5.05 0.52 -7.96
CA ASN A 165 5.99 -0.24 -8.81
C ASN A 165 7.12 -0.84 -7.97
N GLY A 166 7.37 -2.14 -8.17
CA GLY A 166 8.42 -2.86 -7.46
C GLY A 166 8.10 -3.21 -6.01
N LEU A 167 6.94 -2.83 -5.47
CA LEU A 167 6.49 -3.28 -4.16
C LEU A 167 5.30 -4.21 -4.30
N ARG A 168 5.51 -5.47 -3.93
CA ARG A 168 4.48 -6.51 -3.86
C ARG A 168 4.48 -7.10 -2.46
N VAL A 169 3.32 -7.08 -1.82
CA VAL A 169 3.13 -7.59 -0.45
C VAL A 169 2.04 -8.65 -0.49
N ALA A 170 2.40 -9.87 -0.09
CA ALA A 170 1.49 -10.99 0.03
C ALA A 170 1.23 -11.29 1.50
N VAL A 171 -0.02 -11.53 1.87
CA VAL A 171 -0.44 -11.93 3.21
C VAL A 171 -1.05 -13.32 3.13
N MET A 172 -0.59 -14.21 3.99
CA MET A 172 -1.16 -15.55 4.17
C MET A 172 -1.70 -15.70 5.58
N PHE A 173 -2.85 -16.35 5.71
CA PHE A 173 -3.49 -16.60 6.99
C PHE A 173 -3.90 -18.06 7.14
N TRP A 174 -3.71 -18.59 8.34
CA TRP A 174 -4.11 -19.92 8.76
C TRP A 174 -5.06 -19.79 9.94
N GLN A 175 -6.28 -20.30 9.76
CA GLN A 175 -7.27 -20.41 10.82
C GLN A 175 -6.77 -21.38 11.89
N GLY A 176 -6.82 -20.95 13.14
CA GLY A 176 -6.51 -21.79 14.29
C GLY A 176 -7.49 -22.93 14.43
N GLU A 177 -7.00 -24.03 14.98
CA GLU A 177 -7.74 -25.25 15.28
C GLU A 177 -7.68 -25.53 16.79
N GLU A 178 -8.31 -26.61 17.26
CA GLU A 178 -8.35 -26.94 18.69
C GLU A 178 -6.94 -27.03 19.29
N GLY A 179 -6.61 -26.09 20.18
CA GLY A 179 -5.29 -25.98 20.82
C GLY A 179 -4.19 -25.31 19.99
N ILE A 180 -4.46 -24.91 18.74
CA ILE A 180 -3.50 -24.26 17.84
C ILE A 180 -4.01 -22.85 17.50
N PRO A 181 -3.30 -21.77 17.87
CA PRO A 181 -3.74 -20.41 17.56
C PRO A 181 -3.69 -20.12 16.06
N SER A 182 -4.54 -19.20 15.61
CA SER A 182 -4.48 -18.62 14.26
C SER A 182 -3.10 -17.99 14.00
N GLY A 183 -2.65 -18.07 12.75
CA GLY A 183 -1.33 -17.59 12.33
C GLY A 183 -1.40 -16.77 11.05
N ALA A 184 -0.43 -15.88 10.86
CA ALA A 184 -0.29 -15.12 9.63
C ALA A 184 1.19 -14.97 9.24
N SER A 185 1.43 -14.76 7.95
CA SER A 185 2.74 -14.43 7.39
C SER A 185 2.61 -13.32 6.36
N ILE A 186 3.66 -12.51 6.21
CA ILE A 186 3.76 -11.46 5.22
C ILE A 186 5.01 -11.70 4.38
N LEU A 187 4.83 -11.86 3.07
CA LEU A 187 5.92 -12.03 2.12
C LEU A 187 6.00 -10.85 1.16
N PHE A 188 7.18 -10.67 0.57
CA PHE A 188 7.52 -9.54 -0.27
C PHE A 188 8.05 -10.02 -1.62
N GLY A 189 7.72 -9.33 -2.70
CA GLY A 189 8.39 -9.56 -3.98
C GLY A 189 9.87 -9.17 -3.89
N GLU A 190 10.78 -10.09 -4.26
CA GLU A 190 12.22 -9.80 -4.27
C GLU A 190 12.59 -8.64 -5.21
N GLU A 191 11.73 -8.34 -6.19
CA GLU A 191 11.88 -7.18 -7.09
C GLU A 191 12.00 -5.83 -6.36
N ALA A 192 11.59 -5.75 -5.09
CA ALA A 192 11.78 -4.56 -4.25
C ALA A 192 13.26 -4.18 -4.08
N ILE A 193 14.16 -5.17 -4.15
CA ILE A 193 15.62 -4.97 -4.08
C ILE A 193 16.10 -4.18 -5.31
N ASP A 194 15.66 -4.59 -6.49
CA ASP A 194 16.05 -3.98 -7.76
C ASP A 194 15.38 -2.61 -7.96
N ALA A 195 14.16 -2.45 -7.45
CA ALA A 195 13.48 -1.16 -7.39
C ALA A 195 14.21 -0.16 -6.47
N GLY A 196 15.08 -0.66 -5.58
CA GLY A 196 15.79 0.15 -4.60
C GLY A 196 14.84 0.80 -3.60
N ILE A 197 13.82 0.06 -3.14
CA ILE A 197 12.89 0.52 -2.12
C ILE A 197 13.55 0.35 -0.75
N PRO A 198 13.72 1.44 0.04
CA PRO A 198 14.28 1.35 1.38
C PRO A 198 13.44 0.48 2.29
N ILE A 199 14.08 -0.25 3.22
CA ILE A 199 13.38 -1.16 4.13
C ILE A 199 12.39 -0.41 5.05
N GLU A 200 12.69 0.84 5.37
CA GLU A 200 11.81 1.71 6.15
C GLU A 200 10.52 2.01 5.39
N GLU A 201 10.61 2.26 4.08
CA GLU A 201 9.45 2.47 3.21
C GLU A 201 8.62 1.19 3.07
N ILE A 202 9.27 0.03 2.87
CA ILE A 202 8.59 -1.27 2.83
C ILE A 202 7.83 -1.50 4.15
N THR A 203 8.48 -1.25 5.29
CA THR A 203 7.89 -1.46 6.62
C THR A 203 6.67 -0.57 6.83
N VAL A 204 6.75 0.73 6.53
CA VAL A 204 5.64 1.67 6.72
C VAL A 204 4.48 1.37 5.77
N ILE A 205 4.75 1.08 4.49
CA ILE A 205 3.68 0.72 3.55
C ILE A 205 3.01 -0.58 3.96
N THR A 206 3.76 -1.55 4.47
CA THR A 206 3.20 -2.81 4.97
C THR A 206 2.32 -2.59 6.18
N GLU A 207 2.74 -1.73 7.12
CA GLU A 207 1.92 -1.36 8.27
C GLU A 207 0.60 -0.69 7.83
N MET A 208 0.66 0.22 6.85
CA MET A 208 -0.54 0.83 6.26
C MET A 208 -1.42 -0.19 5.55
N ILE A 209 -0.84 -1.13 4.78
CA ILE A 209 -1.57 -2.22 4.13
C ILE A 209 -2.35 -3.02 5.18
N VAL A 210 -1.67 -3.48 6.24
CA VAL A 210 -2.28 -4.32 7.26
C VAL A 210 -3.36 -3.56 8.04
N ASP A 211 -3.07 -2.34 8.47
CA ASP A 211 -4.02 -1.55 9.27
C ASP A 211 -5.26 -1.16 8.46
N ARG A 212 -5.08 -0.76 7.19
CA ARG A 212 -6.20 -0.44 6.29
C ARG A 212 -6.97 -1.68 5.87
N PHE A 213 -6.29 -2.81 5.63
CA PHE A 213 -6.94 -4.08 5.35
C PHE A 213 -7.88 -4.49 6.48
N VAL A 214 -7.40 -4.47 7.73
CA VAL A 214 -8.22 -4.80 8.89
C VAL A 214 -9.38 -3.81 9.06
N ALA A 215 -9.17 -2.53 8.78
CA ALA A 215 -10.24 -1.53 8.82
C ALA A 215 -11.32 -1.78 7.76
N PHE A 216 -10.94 -2.11 6.52
CA PHE A 216 -11.89 -2.53 5.49
C PHE A 216 -12.60 -3.82 5.88
N TYR A 217 -11.87 -4.82 6.37
CA TYR A 217 -12.46 -6.07 6.85
C TYR A 217 -13.53 -5.85 7.93
N ARG A 218 -13.24 -5.03 8.95
CA ARG A 218 -14.21 -4.67 9.99
C ARG A 218 -15.45 -3.99 9.41
N ARG A 219 -15.26 -3.09 8.44
CA ARG A 219 -16.37 -2.42 7.73
C ARG A 219 -17.23 -3.42 6.94
N GLU A 220 -16.62 -4.32 6.17
CA GLU A 220 -17.31 -5.27 5.28
C GLU A 220 -18.00 -6.43 6.03
N SER A 221 -17.45 -6.83 7.18
CA SER A 221 -17.96 -7.89 8.06
C SER A 221 -18.92 -7.37 9.15
N GLY A 222 -18.84 -6.09 9.51
CA GLY A 222 -19.53 -5.52 10.67
C GLY A 222 -18.95 -5.96 12.03
N ARG A 223 -17.80 -6.64 12.04
CA ARG A 223 -17.17 -7.14 13.28
C ARG A 223 -16.55 -6.00 14.09
N LYS A 224 -16.68 -6.11 15.41
CA LYS A 224 -16.02 -5.20 16.35
C LYS A 224 -14.51 -5.48 16.42
N PRO A 225 -13.69 -4.46 16.71
CA PRO A 225 -12.26 -4.64 17.00
C PRO A 225 -12.03 -5.71 18.07
N ARG A 226 -11.10 -6.65 17.83
CA ARG A 226 -10.65 -7.60 18.84
C ARG A 226 -9.51 -7.03 19.68
N LEU A 227 -8.73 -6.13 19.10
CA LEU A 227 -7.75 -5.28 19.77
C LEU A 227 -8.21 -3.82 19.76
N PHE A 228 -8.19 -3.19 20.93
CA PHE A 228 -8.60 -1.79 21.12
C PHE A 228 -7.65 -0.77 20.50
N LYS A 229 -6.40 -1.15 20.22
CA LYS A 229 -5.41 -0.31 19.53
C LYS A 229 -5.28 -0.74 18.08
N SER A 230 -5.22 0.23 17.16
CA SER A 230 -4.75 -0.01 15.80
C SER A 230 -3.26 -0.36 15.82
N LEU A 231 -2.69 -0.69 14.66
CA LEU A 231 -1.22 -0.74 14.54
C LEU A 231 -0.57 0.62 14.79
N TYR A 232 -1.32 1.71 14.90
CA TYR A 232 -0.82 2.98 15.43
C TYR A 232 -0.89 2.96 16.97
N LEU A 233 0.27 3.17 17.61
CA LEU A 233 0.40 3.27 19.07
C LEU A 233 -0.40 4.44 19.64
#